data_AF-A0A0E4B1N4-F1
#
_entry.id   AF-A0A0E4B1N4-F1
#
_cell.length_a   1.000
_cell.length_b   1.000
_cell.length_c   1.000
_cell.angle_alpha   90.00
_cell.angle_beta   90.00
_cell.angle_gamma   90.00
#
_symmetry.space_group_name_H-M   'P 1'
#
loop_
_entity.id
_entity.type
_entity.pdbx_description
1 polymer ?
#
loop_
_entity_poly.entity_id
_entity_poly.type
_entity_poly.pdbx_seq_one_letter_code
_entity_poly.pdbx_strand_id
1 'polypeptide(L)' 'TETDATKDPRDSAKRFRECLNFLAEYDLTQGYHFQFALEPKPNEPRGDIYCPTVGAMLGFIATLDKPEKFGVNPEYA' A
#
# COMPACT_ATOMS: atom_id res chain seq x y z
N THR A 1 0.65 -13.16 -19.51
CA THR A 1 -0.64 -13.56 -18.93
C THR A 1 -0.63 -13.24 -17.46
N GLU A 2 -1.70 -12.62 -16.95
CA GLU A 2 -1.90 -12.44 -15.51
C GLU A 2 -2.71 -13.63 -14.98
N THR A 3 -2.14 -14.37 -14.03
CA THR A 3 -2.77 -15.48 -13.32
C THR A 3 -2.26 -15.53 -11.88
N ASP A 4 -2.98 -16.23 -10.99
CA ASP A 4 -2.62 -16.36 -9.57
C ASP A 4 -1.20 -16.93 -9.35
N ALA A 5 -0.72 -17.78 -10.26
CA ALA A 5 0.61 -18.37 -10.18
C ALA A 5 1.75 -17.35 -10.46
N THR A 6 1.44 -16.15 -10.94
CA THR A 6 2.47 -15.18 -11.37
C THR A 6 2.99 -14.28 -10.25
N LYS A 7 2.27 -14.15 -9.12
CA LYS A 7 2.73 -13.39 -7.96
C LYS A 7 2.32 -14.10 -6.68
N ASP A 8 3.28 -14.30 -5.78
CA ASP A 8 2.96 -14.68 -4.40
C ASP A 8 2.47 -13.44 -3.63
N PRO A 9 1.24 -13.44 -3.11
CA PRO A 9 0.70 -12.30 -2.36
C PRO A 9 1.48 -12.04 -1.06
N ARG A 10 2.09 -13.06 -0.45
CA ARG A 10 2.86 -12.92 0.80
C ARG A 10 4.13 -12.13 0.56
N ASP A 11 4.87 -12.48 -0.49
CA ASP A 11 6.10 -11.77 -0.83
C ASP A 11 5.80 -10.39 -1.41
N SER A 12 4.73 -10.26 -2.17
CA SER A 12 4.26 -8.96 -2.65
C SER A 12 3.92 -8.01 -1.50
N ALA A 13 3.20 -8.49 -0.48
CA ALA A 13 2.86 -7.71 0.71
C ALA A 13 4.10 -7.34 1.55
N LYS A 14 5.09 -8.25 1.69
CA LYS A 14 6.37 -7.93 2.34
C LYS A 14 7.09 -6.79 1.62
N ARG A 15 7.26 -6.91 0.30
CA ARG A 15 7.96 -5.89 -0.51
C ARG A 15 7.24 -4.55 -0.50
N PHE A 16 5.90 -4.56 -0.51
CA PHE A 16 5.14 -3.33 -0.42
C PHE A 16 5.31 -2.67 0.95
N ARG A 17 5.29 -3.44 2.04
CA ARG A 17 5.57 -2.93 3.40
C ARG A 17 6.97 -2.34 3.50
N GLU A 18 7.98 -3.06 3.01
CA GLU A 18 9.37 -2.58 3.00
C GLU A 18 9.51 -1.23 2.27
N CYS A 19 8.86 -1.09 1.11
CA CYS A 19 8.85 0.16 0.35
C CYS A 19 8.23 1.31 1.15
N LEU A 20 7.05 1.10 1.75
CA LEU A 20 6.37 2.16 2.50
C LEU A 20 7.12 2.54 3.77
N ASN A 21 7.67 1.58 4.50
CA ASN A 21 8.49 1.85 5.67
C ASN A 21 9.75 2.65 5.29
N PHE A 22 10.39 2.32 4.16
CA PHE A 22 11.51 3.10 3.63
C PHE A 22 11.09 4.55 3.32
N LEU A 23 9.95 4.77 2.66
CA LEU A 23 9.46 6.11 2.35
C LEU A 23 9.16 6.93 3.61
N ALA A 24 8.59 6.29 4.64
CA ALA A 24 8.32 6.92 5.93
C ALA A 24 9.61 7.34 6.66
N GLU A 25 10.62 6.46 6.70
CA GLU A 25 11.93 6.83 7.26
C GLU A 25 12.57 7.95 6.44
N TYR A 26 12.55 7.85 5.11
CA TYR A 26 13.14 8.87 4.25
C TYR A 26 12.52 10.25 4.50
N ASP A 27 11.18 10.35 4.50
CA ASP A 27 10.47 11.59 4.82
C ASP A 27 10.92 12.22 6.14
N LEU A 28 11.07 11.40 7.19
CA LEU A 28 11.49 11.87 8.51
C LEU A 28 12.96 12.31 8.51
N THR A 29 13.84 11.58 7.82
CA THR A 29 15.27 11.96 7.73
C THR A 29 15.46 13.26 6.97
N GLN A 30 14.63 13.53 5.97
CA GLN A 30 14.70 14.76 5.18
C GLN A 30 13.92 15.92 5.81
N GLY A 31 13.05 15.66 6.80
CA GLY A 31 12.24 16.67 7.46
C GLY A 31 11.15 17.27 6.57
N TYR A 32 10.56 16.49 5.66
CA TYR A 32 9.52 16.99 4.77
C TYR A 32 8.13 17.05 5.40
N HIS A 33 7.90 16.24 6.44
CA HIS A 33 6.63 16.18 7.18
C HIS A 33 5.43 15.74 6.33
N PHE A 34 5.64 14.85 5.36
CA PHE A 34 4.55 14.31 4.55
C PHE A 34 3.65 13.34 5.31
N GLN A 35 2.41 13.29 4.84
CA GLN A 35 1.43 12.24 5.10
C GLN A 35 1.16 11.55 3.77
N PHE A 36 1.17 10.22 3.76
CA PHE A 36 0.99 9.43 2.55
C PHE A 36 -0.45 8.94 2.48
N ALA A 37 -1.11 9.08 1.32
CA ALA A 37 -2.46 8.57 1.10
C ALA A 37 -2.41 7.46 0.05
N LEU A 38 -2.78 6.24 0.44
CA LEU A 38 -2.78 5.08 -0.45
C LEU A 38 -4.17 4.90 -1.08
N GLU A 39 -4.20 4.78 -2.40
CA GLU A 39 -5.44 4.66 -3.17
C GLU A 39 -5.74 3.18 -3.47
N PRO A 40 -6.79 2.60 -2.86
CA PRO A 40 -7.22 1.26 -3.20
C PRO A 40 -7.99 1.27 -4.53
N LYS A 41 -7.74 0.27 -5.37
CA LYS A 41 -8.54 0.01 -6.58
C LYS A 41 -8.71 -1.50 -6.74
N PRO A 42 -9.90 -2.02 -7.09
CA PRO A 42 -10.10 -3.47 -7.18
C PRO A 42 -9.35 -4.11 -8.34
N ASN A 43 -9.28 -3.40 -9.48
CA ASN A 43 -8.68 -3.86 -10.72
C ASN A 43 -8.32 -2.65 -11.61
N GLU A 44 -7.75 -2.92 -12.78
CA GLU A 44 -7.50 -2.00 -13.90
C GLU A 44 -6.30 -1.04 -13.69
N PRO A 45 -5.13 -1.33 -14.33
CA PRO A 45 -4.98 -2.16 -15.55
C PRO A 45 -4.79 -3.66 -15.28
N ARG A 46 -4.75 -4.10 -14.03
CA ARG A 46 -4.52 -5.50 -13.64
C ARG A 46 -5.86 -6.21 -13.41
N GLY A 47 -5.90 -7.53 -13.62
CA GLY A 47 -7.08 -8.35 -13.34
C GLY A 47 -7.51 -8.23 -11.88
N ASP A 48 -6.54 -8.36 -10.96
CA ASP A 48 -6.74 -8.15 -9.53
C ASP A 48 -5.59 -7.31 -8.97
N ILE A 49 -5.93 -6.14 -8.40
CA ILE A 49 -4.95 -5.28 -7.71
C ILE A 49 -4.96 -5.61 -6.21
N TYR A 50 -3.77 -5.71 -5.61
CA TYR A 50 -3.65 -5.93 -4.16
C TYR A 50 -4.15 -4.72 -3.35
N CYS A 51 -4.67 -4.99 -2.16
CA CYS A 51 -5.39 -4.01 -1.34
C CYS A 51 -6.59 -3.40 -2.11
N PRO A 52 -7.55 -4.24 -2.56
CA PRO A 52 -8.56 -3.84 -3.54
C PRO A 52 -9.62 -2.88 -3.00
N THR A 53 -9.71 -2.72 -1.68
CA THR A 53 -10.73 -1.91 -1.01
C THR A 53 -10.12 -1.07 0.10
N VAL A 54 -10.85 -0.04 0.53
CA VAL A 54 -10.49 0.78 1.69
C VAL A 54 -10.21 -0.06 2.92
N GLY A 55 -11.07 -1.04 3.23
CA GLY A 55 -10.88 -1.92 4.39
C GLY A 55 -9.61 -2.77 4.29
N ALA A 56 -9.33 -3.33 3.12
CA ALA A 56 -8.10 -4.11 2.91
C ALA A 56 -6.84 -3.24 3.06
N MET A 57 -6.87 -2.02 2.51
CA MET A 57 -5.76 -1.07 2.62
C MET A 57 -5.54 -0.62 4.08
N LEU A 58 -6.61 -0.30 4.83
CA LEU A 58 -6.52 0.06 6.25
C LEU A 58 -5.96 -1.08 7.09
N GLY A 59 -6.39 -2.32 6.82
CA GLY A 59 -5.83 -3.51 7.49
C GLY A 59 -4.33 -3.70 7.19
N PHE A 60 -3.91 -3.41 5.96
CA PHE A 60 -2.49 -3.46 5.59
C PHE A 60 -1.67 -2.33 6.24
N ILE A 61 -2.19 -1.08 6.25
CA ILE A 61 -1.55 0.08 6.88
C ILE A 61 -1.25 -0.18 8.35
N ALA A 62 -2.15 -0.85 9.08
CA ALA A 62 -1.95 -1.21 10.48
C ALA A 62 -0.73 -2.13 10.72
N THR A 63 -0.12 -2.69 9.67
CA THR A 63 1.08 -3.55 9.75
C THR A 63 2.39 -2.81 9.44
N LEU A 64 2.35 -1.52 9.14
CA LEU A 64 3.54 -0.70 8.87
C LEU A 64 4.24 -0.32 10.17
N ASP A 65 5.50 0.11 10.09
CA ASP A 65 6.28 0.49 11.28
C ASP A 65 5.80 1.84 11.86
N LYS A 66 5.27 2.71 10.99
CA LYS A 66 4.76 4.05 11.31
C LYS A 66 3.36 4.26 10.70
N PRO A 67 2.35 3.47 11.14
CA PRO A 67 1.02 3.46 10.52
C PRO A 67 0.36 4.85 10.52
N GLU A 68 0.66 5.69 11.50
CA GLU A 68 0.15 7.07 11.64
C GLU A 68 0.58 8.02 10.50
N LYS A 69 1.58 7.65 9.69
CA LYS A 69 2.00 8.43 8.51
C LYS A 69 1.21 8.09 7.24
N PHE A 70 0.35 7.07 7.31
CA PHE A 70 -0.36 6.54 6.15
C PHE A 70 -1.87 6.57 6.37
N GLY A 71 -2.58 7.10 5.37
CA GLY A 71 -4.03 7.06 5.26
C GLY A 71 -4.46 6.43 3.95
N VAL A 72 -5.75 6.54 3.65
CA VAL A 72 -6.34 6.11 2.38
C VAL A 72 -6.79 7.32 1.57
N ASN A 73 -6.70 7.22 0.24
CA ASN A 73 -7.34 8.12 -0.72
C ASN A 73 -8.45 7.35 -1.45
N PRO A 74 -9.68 7.27 -0.93
CA PRO A 74 -10.75 6.56 -1.61
C PRO A 74 -11.21 7.33 -2.85
N GLU A 75 -11.28 6.65 -4.00
CA GLU A 75 -11.97 7.15 -5.18
C GLU A 75 -13.47 6.78 -5.12
N TYR A 76 -14.34 7.67 -5.65
CA TYR A 76 -15.74 7.34 -5.92
C TYR A 76 -15.85 6.74 -7.32
N ALA A 77 -16.49 5.58 -7.43
CA ALA A 77 -16.76 4.90 -8.69
C ALA A 77 -18.15 5.24 -9.25
#